data_AF-A0A2T0B4C5-F1
#
_entry.id   AF-A0A2T0B4C5-F1
#
_cell.length_a   1.000
_cell.length_b   1.000
_cell.length_c   1.000
_cell.angle_alpha   90.00
_cell.angle_beta   90.00
_cell.angle_gamma   90.00
#
_symmetry.space_group_name_H-M   'P 1'
#
loop_
_entity.id
_entity.type
_entity.pdbx_description
1 polymer ?
#
loop_
_entity_poly.entity_id
_entity_poly.type
_entity_poly.pdbx_seq_one_letter_code
_entity_poly.pdbx_strand_id
1 'polypeptide(L)'
;MKHLKLFTIEGLPLMWSLYFLFESITGRVTDSETVIANLLLIILFAFTGYIVYVLSLRNLNGIPLKILFLFFSILILVDQGIKLVIKFFFFNERFEIFPNILSFHPIINTDGSWLNARFGTSVSFPLLIFSNIIFLFLIVELFRYFVSNGNKTFWSDMAFVFLFCGALGSLIDKVFYGGSLDFIGISNLFIADIKDIYINLGLYFFLLGSYSSGYLTSDDSSSFKDDMKYLKKFLLFMKTDLTHLLKR
;
A
#
# COMPACT_ATOMS: atom_id res chain seq x y z
N MET A 1 2.22 -7.90 -23.89
CA MET A 1 1.04 -7.03 -23.63
C MET A 1 -0.19 -7.79 -23.12
N LYS A 2 -0.62 -8.92 -23.72
CA LYS A 2 -1.79 -9.69 -23.22
C LYS A 2 -1.63 -10.17 -21.76
N HIS A 3 -0.45 -10.68 -21.39
CA HIS A 3 -0.20 -11.16 -20.03
C HIS A 3 -0.20 -10.04 -18.97
N LEU A 4 0.33 -8.85 -19.29
CA LEU A 4 0.29 -7.70 -18.38
C LEU A 4 -1.15 -7.23 -18.11
N LYS A 5 -2.02 -7.22 -19.14
CA LYS A 5 -3.45 -6.90 -18.96
C LYS A 5 -4.09 -7.85 -17.95
N LEU A 6 -3.90 -9.15 -18.16
CA LEU A 6 -4.48 -10.19 -17.31
C LEU A 6 -3.97 -10.03 -15.86
N PHE A 7 -2.65 -9.90 -15.69
CA PHE A 7 -2.03 -9.70 -14.38
C PHE A 7 -2.48 -8.41 -13.68
N THR A 8 -2.75 -7.35 -14.44
CA THR A 8 -3.30 -6.09 -13.91
C THR A 8 -4.78 -6.23 -13.46
N ILE A 9 -5.55 -7.11 -14.09
CA ILE A 9 -6.97 -7.31 -13.75
C ILE A 9 -7.10 -8.32 -12.61
N GLU A 10 -6.32 -9.40 -12.63
CA GLU A 10 -6.42 -10.52 -11.70
C GLU A 10 -5.59 -10.32 -10.44
N GLY A 11 -4.59 -9.43 -10.43
CA GLY A 11 -3.66 -9.31 -9.32
C GLY A 11 -4.32 -8.92 -7.98
N LEU A 12 -5.20 -7.92 -7.96
CA LEU A 12 -5.95 -7.55 -6.74
C LEU A 12 -6.93 -8.67 -6.30
N PRO A 13 -7.75 -9.26 -7.20
CA PRO A 13 -8.51 -10.48 -6.91
C PRO A 13 -7.69 -11.60 -6.26
N LEU A 14 -6.49 -11.88 -6.79
CA LEU A 14 -5.60 -12.92 -6.28
C LEU A 14 -5.07 -12.58 -4.89
N MET A 15 -4.59 -11.33 -4.68
CA MET A 15 -4.14 -10.87 -3.36
C MET A 15 -5.25 -11.02 -2.31
N TRP A 16 -6.49 -10.62 -2.64
CA TRP A 16 -7.63 -10.78 -1.75
C TRP A 16 -7.98 -12.25 -1.51
N SER A 17 -7.99 -13.07 -2.56
CA SER A 17 -8.31 -14.50 -2.45
C SER A 17 -7.32 -15.24 -1.56
N LEU A 18 -6.03 -14.90 -1.64
CA LEU A 18 -5.00 -15.45 -0.75
C LEU A 18 -5.23 -15.04 0.71
N TYR A 19 -5.55 -13.77 0.96
CA TYR A 19 -5.89 -13.28 2.30
C TYR A 19 -7.15 -13.97 2.85
N PHE A 20 -8.20 -14.06 2.04
CA PHE A 20 -9.46 -14.69 2.42
C PHE A 20 -9.30 -16.19 2.69
N LEU A 21 -8.48 -16.89 1.90
CA LEU A 21 -8.11 -18.28 2.14
C LEU A 21 -7.36 -18.42 3.48
N PHE A 22 -6.41 -17.53 3.75
CA PHE A 22 -5.72 -17.50 5.04
C PHE A 22 -6.69 -17.31 6.20
N GLU A 23 -7.60 -16.33 6.14
CA GLU A 23 -8.59 -16.12 7.21
C GLU A 23 -9.55 -17.31 7.37
N SER A 24 -9.90 -17.98 6.28
CA SER A 24 -10.70 -19.21 6.29
C SER A 24 -9.96 -20.35 7.01
N ILE A 25 -8.68 -20.58 6.68
CA ILE A 25 -7.86 -21.62 7.33
C ILE A 25 -7.66 -21.34 8.82
N THR A 26 -7.53 -20.07 9.20
CA THR A 26 -7.40 -19.68 10.62
C THR A 26 -8.71 -19.63 11.39
N GLY A 27 -9.84 -19.99 10.76
CA GLY A 27 -11.15 -20.11 11.40
C GLY A 27 -11.86 -18.79 11.66
N ARG A 28 -11.47 -17.68 11.02
CA ARG A 28 -12.19 -16.38 11.13
C ARG A 28 -13.41 -16.29 10.21
N VAL A 29 -13.42 -17.07 9.13
CA VAL A 29 -14.57 -17.19 8.24
C VAL A 29 -15.41 -18.35 8.72
N THR A 30 -16.56 -18.07 9.34
CA THR A 30 -17.40 -19.10 9.99
C THR A 30 -18.82 -19.17 9.44
N ASP A 31 -19.23 -18.17 8.66
CA ASP A 31 -20.58 -18.04 8.14
C ASP A 31 -20.59 -17.79 6.62
N SER A 32 -21.71 -18.16 5.99
CA SER A 32 -21.90 -18.04 4.54
C SER A 32 -21.99 -16.59 4.05
N GLU A 33 -22.41 -15.66 4.92
CA GLU A 33 -22.58 -14.27 4.53
C GLU A 33 -21.22 -13.60 4.32
N THR A 34 -20.28 -13.84 5.24
CA THR A 34 -18.87 -13.47 5.09
C THR A 34 -18.28 -14.05 3.80
N VAL A 35 -18.61 -15.30 3.43
CA VAL A 35 -18.15 -15.89 2.17
C VAL A 35 -18.68 -15.10 0.96
N ILE A 36 -20.00 -14.88 0.89
CA ILE A 36 -20.62 -14.14 -0.23
C ILE A 36 -20.09 -12.71 -0.31
N ALA A 37 -19.95 -12.04 0.83
CA ALA A 37 -19.38 -10.70 0.96
C ALA A 37 -18.00 -10.60 0.31
N ASN A 38 -17.13 -11.55 0.65
CA ASN A 38 -15.76 -11.59 0.17
C ASN A 38 -15.67 -11.94 -1.33
N LEU A 39 -16.61 -12.72 -1.87
CA LEU A 39 -16.72 -12.96 -3.31
C LEU A 39 -17.13 -11.71 -4.10
N LEU A 40 -17.98 -10.84 -3.54
CA LEU A 40 -18.34 -9.56 -4.17
C LEU A 40 -17.13 -8.62 -4.27
N LEU A 41 -16.25 -8.62 -3.25
CA LEU A 41 -15.01 -7.84 -3.27
C LEU A 41 -14.05 -8.27 -4.38
N ILE A 42 -14.01 -9.55 -4.74
CA ILE A 42 -13.22 -10.05 -5.89
C ILE A 42 -13.65 -9.36 -7.19
N ILE A 43 -14.96 -9.18 -7.40
CA ILE A 43 -15.48 -8.50 -8.59
C ILE A 43 -15.09 -7.02 -8.60
N LEU A 44 -15.21 -6.35 -7.44
CA LEU A 44 -14.79 -4.95 -7.27
C LEU A 44 -13.30 -4.78 -7.56
N PHE A 45 -12.46 -5.69 -7.07
CA PHE A 45 -11.02 -5.66 -7.29
C PHE A 45 -10.65 -5.92 -8.75
N ALA A 46 -11.33 -6.83 -9.43
CA ALA A 46 -11.14 -7.06 -10.87
C ALA A 46 -11.50 -5.81 -11.69
N PHE A 47 -12.61 -5.15 -11.34
CA PHE A 47 -13.01 -3.90 -11.97
C PHE A 47 -12.00 -2.77 -11.71
N THR A 48 -11.47 -2.67 -10.50
CA THR A 48 -10.41 -1.72 -10.14
C THR A 48 -9.13 -1.99 -10.96
N GLY A 49 -8.72 -3.25 -11.08
CA GLY A 49 -7.60 -3.67 -11.92
C GLY A 49 -7.81 -3.31 -13.40
N TYR A 50 -9.02 -3.45 -13.92
CA TYR A 50 -9.35 -3.00 -15.28
C TYR A 50 -9.20 -1.49 -15.46
N ILE A 51 -9.67 -0.68 -14.51
CA ILE A 51 -9.48 0.78 -14.54
C ILE A 51 -7.99 1.12 -14.52
N VAL A 52 -7.24 0.50 -13.62
CA VAL A 52 -5.78 0.67 -13.51
C VAL A 52 -5.08 0.35 -14.84
N TYR A 53 -5.46 -0.74 -15.50
CA TYR A 53 -4.93 -1.10 -16.81
C TYR A 53 -5.22 -0.03 -17.87
N VAL A 54 -6.45 0.49 -17.92
CA VAL A 54 -6.81 1.56 -18.88
C VAL A 54 -6.02 2.84 -18.60
N LEU A 55 -5.81 3.19 -17.35
CA LEU A 55 -5.02 4.36 -16.96
C LEU A 55 -3.53 4.21 -17.29
N SER A 56 -2.98 3.00 -17.14
CA SER A 56 -1.57 2.74 -17.43
C SER A 56 -1.25 2.88 -18.92
N LEU A 57 -2.17 2.47 -19.80
CA LEU A 57 -2.03 2.64 -21.26
C LEU A 57 -1.92 4.12 -21.68
N ARG A 58 -2.51 5.05 -20.90
CA ARG A 58 -2.46 6.49 -21.18
C ARG A 58 -1.17 7.15 -20.68
N ASN A 59 -0.45 6.51 -19.76
CA ASN A 59 0.65 7.12 -19.01
C ASN A 59 1.91 6.22 -18.98
N LEU A 60 2.20 5.50 -20.07
CA LEU A 60 3.28 4.49 -20.12
C LEU A 60 4.63 5.01 -19.56
N ASN A 61 4.98 6.25 -19.89
CA ASN A 61 6.24 6.91 -19.49
C ASN A 61 6.16 7.61 -18.10
N GLY A 62 5.15 7.28 -17.30
CA GLY A 62 4.87 7.91 -16.03
C GLY A 62 3.99 9.15 -16.15
N ILE A 63 3.69 9.73 -15.00
CA ILE A 63 2.82 10.87 -14.79
C ILE A 63 3.67 12.13 -14.59
N PRO A 64 3.27 13.28 -15.16
CA PRO A 64 3.94 14.55 -14.89
C PRO A 64 4.00 14.87 -13.40
N LEU A 65 5.15 15.38 -12.92
CA LEU A 65 5.38 15.62 -11.50
C LEU A 65 4.31 16.51 -10.84
N LYS A 66 3.81 17.52 -11.54
CA LYS A 66 2.73 18.40 -11.04
C LYS A 66 1.44 17.63 -10.75
N ILE A 67 1.07 16.70 -11.63
CA ILE A 67 -0.12 15.85 -11.48
C ILE A 67 0.13 14.84 -10.36
N LEU A 68 1.32 14.26 -10.29
CA LEU A 68 1.70 13.33 -9.23
C LEU A 68 1.66 13.98 -7.85
N PHE A 69 2.13 15.22 -7.74
CA PHE A 69 2.08 16.02 -6.51
C PHE A 69 0.63 16.36 -6.12
N LEU A 70 -0.20 16.80 -7.07
CA LEU A 70 -1.62 17.03 -6.82
C LEU A 70 -2.31 15.76 -6.32
N PHE A 71 -2.03 14.62 -6.95
CA PHE A 71 -2.58 13.34 -6.56
C PHE A 71 -2.14 12.94 -5.14
N PHE A 72 -0.84 13.07 -4.83
CA PHE A 72 -0.30 12.90 -3.47
C PHE A 72 -1.03 13.77 -2.44
N SER A 73 -1.22 15.06 -2.72
CA SER A 73 -1.90 15.98 -1.81
C SER A 73 -3.35 15.57 -1.56
N ILE A 74 -4.07 15.13 -2.60
CA ILE A 74 -5.44 14.63 -2.48
C ILE A 74 -5.47 13.38 -1.59
N LEU A 75 -4.57 12.41 -1.80
CA LEU A 75 -4.56 11.17 -1.02
C LEU A 75 -4.33 11.42 0.48
N ILE A 76 -3.39 12.30 0.83
CA ILE A 76 -3.13 12.68 2.23
C ILE A 76 -4.33 13.42 2.82
N LEU A 77 -4.92 14.36 2.07
CA LEU A 77 -6.11 15.10 2.52
C LEU A 77 -7.29 14.16 2.77
N VAL A 78 -7.49 13.16 1.91
CA VAL A 78 -8.56 12.17 2.05
C VAL A 78 -8.35 11.33 3.30
N ASP A 79 -7.17 10.73 3.49
CA ASP A 79 -6.90 9.88 4.67
C ASP A 79 -6.98 10.67 5.98
N GLN A 80 -6.20 11.75 6.09
CA GLN A 80 -6.11 12.51 7.33
C GLN A 80 -7.33 13.39 7.58
N GLY A 81 -7.91 13.98 6.54
CA GLY A 81 -9.13 14.79 6.64
C GLY A 81 -10.32 13.98 7.11
N ILE A 82 -10.54 12.78 6.54
CA ILE A 82 -11.63 11.89 6.99
C ILE A 82 -11.39 11.45 8.43
N LYS A 83 -10.16 11.08 8.81
CA LYS A 83 -9.81 10.73 10.19
C LYS A 83 -10.12 11.85 11.17
N LEU A 84 -9.80 13.10 10.84
CA LEU A 84 -10.13 14.25 11.68
C LEU A 84 -11.65 14.41 11.83
N VAL A 85 -12.41 14.34 10.73
CA VAL A 85 -13.88 14.43 10.77
C VAL A 85 -14.46 13.32 11.64
N ILE A 86 -14.03 12.07 11.45
CA ILE A 86 -14.48 10.94 12.26
C ILE A 86 -14.12 11.17 13.72
N LYS A 87 -12.87 11.56 14.02
CA LYS A 87 -12.40 11.73 15.39
C LYS A 87 -13.21 12.76 16.18
N PHE A 88 -13.59 13.86 15.55
CA PHE A 88 -14.32 14.94 16.23
C PHE A 88 -15.84 14.76 16.25
N PHE A 89 -16.42 14.14 15.23
CA PHE A 89 -17.88 14.15 15.06
C PHE A 89 -18.52 12.76 15.12
N PHE A 90 -17.80 11.69 14.79
CA PHE A 90 -18.40 10.36 14.58
C PHE A 90 -17.67 9.22 15.31
N PHE A 91 -16.71 9.50 16.19
CA PHE A 91 -15.85 8.48 16.78
C PHE A 91 -16.62 7.44 17.62
N ASN A 92 -17.75 7.84 18.20
CA ASN A 92 -18.59 6.95 19.01
C ASN A 92 -19.72 6.28 18.21
N GLU A 93 -19.89 6.65 16.94
CA GLU A 93 -20.92 6.09 16.07
C GLU A 93 -20.49 4.74 15.52
N ARG A 94 -21.39 3.75 15.57
CA ARG A 94 -21.15 2.41 15.02
C ARG A 94 -22.41 1.93 14.33
N PHE A 95 -22.30 1.57 13.07
CA PHE A 95 -23.43 1.05 12.30
C PHE A 95 -22.96 0.21 11.11
N GLU A 96 -23.81 -0.72 10.70
CA GLU A 96 -23.60 -1.47 9.46
C GLU A 96 -24.08 -0.64 8.26
N ILE A 97 -23.24 -0.53 7.24
CA ILE A 97 -23.60 0.07 5.96
C ILE A 97 -24.26 -0.98 5.07
N PHE A 98 -23.65 -2.17 5.01
CA PHE A 98 -24.19 -3.36 4.40
C PHE A 98 -24.11 -4.50 5.41
N PRO A 99 -25.24 -5.12 5.81
CA PRO A 99 -25.25 -6.14 6.86
C PRO A 99 -24.23 -7.23 6.60
N ASN A 100 -23.40 -7.56 7.59
CA ASN A 100 -22.36 -8.60 7.53
C ASN A 100 -21.27 -8.41 6.44
N ILE A 101 -21.27 -7.31 5.69
CA ILE A 101 -20.29 -7.01 4.64
C ILE A 101 -19.42 -5.81 5.00
N LEU A 102 -20.05 -4.67 5.30
CA LEU A 102 -19.38 -3.39 5.46
C LEU A 102 -19.99 -2.63 6.63
N SER A 103 -19.16 -2.23 7.59
CA SER A 103 -19.57 -1.42 8.73
C SER A 103 -18.70 -0.19 8.89
N PHE A 104 -19.30 0.85 9.47
CA PHE A 104 -18.57 1.98 10.02
C PHE A 104 -18.32 1.70 11.49
N HIS A 105 -17.05 1.51 11.86
CA HIS A 105 -16.67 1.07 13.19
C HIS A 105 -15.36 1.74 13.65
N PRO A 106 -15.40 3.03 14.04
CA PRO A 106 -14.22 3.76 14.47
C PRO A 106 -13.59 3.16 15.74
N ILE A 107 -12.30 2.90 15.68
CA ILE A 107 -11.47 2.44 16.80
C ILE A 107 -10.07 3.06 16.72
N ILE A 108 -9.42 3.23 17.87
CA ILE A 108 -7.98 3.46 17.89
C ILE A 108 -7.29 2.11 18.02
N ASN A 109 -6.70 1.64 16.94
CA ASN A 109 -5.90 0.44 16.92
C ASN A 109 -4.53 0.71 17.56
N THR A 110 -4.38 0.28 18.80
CA THR A 110 -3.18 0.44 19.61
C THR A 110 -2.14 -0.65 19.38
N ASP A 111 -2.40 -1.64 18.52
CA ASP A 111 -1.35 -2.59 18.13
C ASP A 111 -0.33 -1.93 17.20
N GLY A 112 -0.70 -0.81 16.57
CA GLY A 112 0.19 0.06 15.78
C GLY A 112 0.64 -0.54 14.44
N SER A 113 0.44 -1.84 14.22
CA SER A 113 0.65 -2.52 12.95
C SER A 113 -0.21 -3.77 12.86
N TRP A 114 -0.58 -4.16 11.63
CA TRP A 114 -1.29 -5.41 11.38
C TRP A 114 -0.50 -6.65 11.88
N LEU A 115 0.83 -6.64 11.76
CA LEU A 115 1.67 -7.75 12.25
C LEU A 115 1.60 -7.90 13.77
N ASN A 116 1.64 -6.80 14.52
CA ASN A 116 1.43 -6.83 15.97
C ASN A 116 0.03 -7.37 16.31
N ALA A 117 -1.01 -6.82 15.68
CA ALA A 117 -2.39 -7.22 15.92
C ALA A 117 -2.64 -8.70 15.58
N ARG A 118 -2.01 -9.19 14.52
CA ARG A 118 -2.25 -10.54 13.99
C ARG A 118 -1.41 -11.61 14.66
N PHE A 119 -0.13 -11.35 14.88
CA PHE A 119 0.82 -12.37 15.33
C PHE A 119 1.38 -12.10 16.73
N GLY A 120 0.94 -11.05 17.41
CA GLY A 120 1.41 -10.72 18.75
C GLY A 120 2.90 -10.38 18.80
N THR A 121 3.48 -9.87 17.69
CA THR A 121 4.92 -9.60 17.59
C THR A 121 5.44 -8.60 18.61
N SER A 122 4.54 -7.84 19.26
CA SER A 122 4.84 -6.96 20.40
C SER A 122 5.93 -5.91 20.11
N VAL A 123 6.04 -5.47 18.84
CA VAL A 123 6.98 -4.42 18.45
C VAL A 123 6.51 -3.10 19.04
N SER A 124 7.38 -2.42 19.79
CA SER A 124 7.01 -1.19 20.50
C SER A 124 6.73 -0.02 19.56
N PHE A 125 5.87 0.90 19.97
CA PHE A 125 5.54 2.11 19.20
C PHE A 125 6.75 2.95 18.77
N PRO A 126 7.74 3.22 19.64
CA PRO A 126 8.94 3.95 19.23
C PRO A 126 9.69 3.26 18.09
N LEU A 127 9.79 1.93 18.13
CA LEU A 127 10.40 1.16 17.05
C LEU A 127 9.56 1.23 15.77
N LEU A 128 8.24 1.11 15.86
CA LEU A 128 7.35 1.25 14.70
C LEU A 128 7.44 2.64 14.05
N ILE A 129 7.54 3.71 14.85
CA ILE A 129 7.73 5.08 14.37
C ILE A 129 9.09 5.20 13.68
N PHE A 130 10.15 4.74 14.33
CA PHE A 130 11.50 4.76 13.78
C PHE A 130 11.59 3.98 12.46
N SER A 131 10.99 2.78 12.39
CA SER A 131 10.91 1.99 11.18
C SER A 131 10.13 2.70 10.06
N ASN A 132 9.04 3.40 10.37
CA ASN A 132 8.31 4.20 9.37
C ASN A 132 9.16 5.34 8.81
N ILE A 133 9.92 6.04 9.65
CA ILE A 133 10.83 7.11 9.20
C ILE A 133 11.89 6.54 8.26
N ILE A 134 12.51 5.41 8.62
CA ILE A 134 13.47 4.71 7.75
C ILE A 134 12.79 4.31 6.44
N PHE A 135 11.60 3.72 6.49
CA PHE A 135 10.88 3.25 5.32
C PHE A 135 10.52 4.39 4.37
N LEU A 136 10.03 5.52 4.88
CA LEU A 136 9.78 6.73 4.08
C LEU A 136 11.05 7.23 3.40
N PHE A 137 12.15 7.31 4.15
CA PHE A 137 13.44 7.69 3.59
C PHE A 137 13.87 6.74 2.45
N LEU A 138 13.79 5.43 2.68
CA LEU A 138 14.14 4.41 1.69
C LEU A 138 13.26 4.47 0.45
N ILE A 139 11.93 4.67 0.58
CA ILE A 139 11.02 4.80 -0.57
C ILE A 139 11.44 5.97 -1.46
N VAL A 140 11.78 7.12 -0.86
CA VAL A 140 12.17 8.32 -1.61
C VAL A 140 13.52 8.14 -2.30
N GLU A 141 14.51 7.55 -1.61
CA GLU A 141 15.81 7.22 -2.22
C GLU A 141 15.69 6.18 -3.33
N LEU A 142 14.91 5.11 -3.11
CA LEU A 142 14.68 4.07 -4.10
C LEU A 142 14.00 4.62 -5.35
N PHE A 143 12.97 5.46 -5.18
CA PHE A 143 12.29 6.10 -6.30
C PHE A 143 13.22 7.04 -7.08
N ARG A 144 14.01 7.88 -6.39
CA ARG A 144 15.01 8.75 -7.05
C ARG A 144 16.04 7.93 -7.81
N TYR A 145 16.57 6.86 -7.21
CA TYR A 145 17.51 5.96 -7.88
C TYR A 145 16.87 5.36 -9.14
N PHE A 146 15.65 4.84 -9.02
CA PHE A 146 14.93 4.22 -10.12
C PHE A 146 14.69 5.20 -11.28
N VAL A 147 14.25 6.42 -10.99
CA VAL A 147 14.04 7.49 -11.98
C VAL A 147 15.36 7.95 -12.59
N SER A 148 16.44 8.07 -11.81
CA SER A 148 17.76 8.48 -12.29
C SER A 148 18.36 7.51 -13.32
N ASN A 149 17.97 6.25 -13.26
CA ASN A 149 18.36 5.22 -14.24
C ASN A 149 17.44 5.18 -15.48
N GLY A 150 16.51 6.13 -15.63
CA GLY A 150 15.60 6.20 -16.77
C GLY A 150 14.42 5.22 -16.71
N ASN A 151 14.18 4.57 -15.57
CA ASN A 151 13.17 3.51 -15.46
C ASN A 151 11.77 4.02 -15.08
N LYS A 152 11.52 5.33 -15.16
CA LYS A 152 10.23 5.91 -14.75
C LYS A 152 9.08 5.39 -15.63
N THR A 153 8.03 4.87 -14.99
CA THR A 153 6.81 4.36 -15.62
C THR A 153 5.57 4.74 -14.80
N PHE A 154 4.36 4.51 -15.34
CA PHE A 154 3.13 4.60 -14.57
C PHE A 154 3.18 3.78 -13.28
N TRP A 155 3.69 2.55 -13.37
CA TRP A 155 3.75 1.61 -12.25
C TRP A 155 4.65 2.14 -11.12
N SER A 156 5.83 2.65 -11.45
CA SER A 156 6.74 3.21 -10.44
C SER A 156 6.18 4.46 -9.78
N ASP A 157 5.51 5.33 -10.55
CA ASP A 157 4.90 6.55 -10.01
C ASP A 157 3.75 6.22 -9.04
N MET A 158 2.89 5.27 -9.40
CA MET A 158 1.80 4.83 -8.54
C MET A 158 2.32 4.06 -7.32
N ALA A 159 3.30 3.17 -7.49
CA ALA A 159 3.93 2.47 -6.37
C ALA A 159 4.52 3.47 -5.37
N PHE A 160 5.29 4.45 -5.85
CA PHE A 160 5.88 5.49 -5.01
C PHE A 160 4.82 6.29 -4.25
N VAL A 161 3.83 6.88 -4.96
CA VAL A 161 2.84 7.75 -4.31
C VAL A 161 2.01 7.00 -3.29
N PHE A 162 1.49 5.81 -3.63
CA PHE A 162 0.65 5.05 -2.72
C PHE A 162 1.42 4.53 -1.50
N LEU A 163 2.63 3.99 -1.68
CA LEU A 163 3.48 3.54 -0.56
C LEU A 163 3.88 4.72 0.33
N PHE A 164 4.27 5.85 -0.26
CA PHE A 164 4.67 7.03 0.49
C PHE A 164 3.50 7.64 1.26
N CYS A 165 2.32 7.81 0.62
CA CYS A 165 1.11 8.27 1.30
C CYS A 165 0.70 7.33 2.45
N GLY A 166 0.70 6.02 2.20
CA GLY A 166 0.35 5.02 3.21
C GLY A 166 1.30 5.04 4.41
N ALA A 167 2.61 5.07 4.16
CA ALA A 167 3.62 5.14 5.22
C ALA A 167 3.60 6.48 5.97
N LEU A 168 3.36 7.60 5.26
CA LEU A 168 3.27 8.92 5.87
C LEU A 168 2.02 9.04 6.75
N GLY A 169 0.85 8.60 6.27
CA GLY A 169 -0.35 8.52 7.09
C GLY A 169 -0.14 7.63 8.32
N SER A 170 0.51 6.48 8.16
CA SER A 170 0.85 5.57 9.26
C SER A 170 1.77 6.21 10.32
N LEU A 171 2.72 7.05 9.89
CA LEU A 171 3.59 7.80 10.78
C LEU A 171 2.82 8.90 11.52
N ILE A 172 2.01 9.69 10.80
CA ILE A 172 1.17 10.74 11.40
C ILE A 172 0.27 10.10 12.46
N ASP A 173 -0.40 9.01 12.14
CA ASP A 173 -1.32 8.35 13.07
C ASP A 173 -0.64 7.93 14.38
N LYS A 174 0.51 7.26 14.27
CA LYS A 174 1.27 6.80 15.45
C LYS A 174 1.74 7.95 16.33
N VAL A 175 2.14 9.06 15.72
CA VAL A 175 2.65 10.24 16.43
C VAL A 175 1.52 11.00 17.14
N PHE A 176 0.35 11.14 16.51
CA PHE A 176 -0.72 12.01 17.01
C PHE A 176 -1.85 11.29 17.74
N TYR A 177 -2.11 10.02 17.41
CA TYR A 177 -3.23 9.24 17.99
C TYR A 177 -2.76 8.16 18.97
N GLY A 178 -1.45 7.89 19.08
CA GLY A 178 -0.93 6.78 19.89
C GLY A 178 -1.36 5.40 19.37
N GLY A 179 -1.68 5.31 18.07
CA GLY A 179 -2.28 4.16 17.42
C GLY A 179 -2.60 4.47 15.96
N SER A 180 -3.59 3.80 15.39
CA SER A 180 -4.18 4.09 14.07
C SER A 180 -5.69 4.29 14.22
N LEU A 181 -6.27 5.33 13.63
CA LEU A 181 -7.72 5.50 13.62
C LEU A 181 -8.31 4.68 12.46
N ASP A 182 -8.74 3.47 12.78
CA ASP A 182 -9.35 2.53 11.84
C ASP A 182 -10.88 2.66 11.92
N PHE A 183 -11.59 2.52 10.80
CA PHE A 183 -13.04 2.80 10.77
C PHE A 183 -13.84 2.04 9.71
N ILE A 184 -13.18 1.37 8.76
CA ILE A 184 -13.82 0.57 7.70
C ILE A 184 -13.83 -0.89 8.13
N GLY A 185 -14.94 -1.37 8.67
CA GLY A 185 -15.11 -2.78 9.04
C GLY A 185 -15.49 -3.63 7.84
N ILE A 186 -14.70 -4.66 7.53
CA ILE A 186 -14.97 -5.63 6.46
C ILE A 186 -15.38 -6.96 7.07
N SER A 187 -16.69 -7.24 7.06
CA SER A 187 -17.30 -8.37 7.77
C SER A 187 -16.72 -8.48 9.21
N ASN A 188 -16.47 -9.70 9.68
CA ASN A 188 -15.77 -9.96 10.95
C ASN A 188 -14.25 -10.15 10.78
N LEU A 189 -13.69 -9.79 9.62
CA LEU A 189 -12.28 -10.09 9.31
C LEU A 189 -11.33 -9.08 9.98
N PHE A 190 -11.56 -7.81 9.71
CA PHE A 190 -10.74 -6.71 10.21
C PHE A 190 -11.49 -5.36 10.11
N ILE A 191 -10.95 -4.37 10.82
CA ILE A 191 -11.29 -2.96 10.64
C ILE A 191 -10.03 -2.28 10.11
N ALA A 192 -10.14 -1.58 9.00
CA ALA A 192 -9.03 -0.90 8.33
C ALA A 192 -9.30 0.60 8.22
N ASP A 193 -8.31 1.32 7.70
CA ASP A 193 -8.46 2.69 7.25
C ASP A 193 -8.03 2.87 5.79
N ILE A 194 -8.00 4.13 5.34
CA ILE A 194 -7.68 4.48 3.97
C ILE A 194 -6.19 4.28 3.67
N LYS A 195 -5.28 4.57 4.60
CA LYS A 195 -3.84 4.32 4.39
C LYS A 195 -3.54 2.83 4.19
N ASP A 196 -4.30 1.91 4.79
CA ASP A 196 -4.09 0.47 4.60
C ASP A 196 -4.40 0.06 3.15
N ILE A 197 -5.44 0.68 2.54
CA ILE A 197 -5.74 0.54 1.11
C ILE A 197 -4.59 1.11 0.27
N TYR A 198 -4.05 2.27 0.64
CA TYR A 198 -2.91 2.88 -0.06
C TYR A 198 -1.67 1.98 -0.03
N ILE A 199 -1.32 1.40 1.12
CA ILE A 199 -0.18 0.49 1.23
C ILE A 199 -0.38 -0.73 0.32
N ASN A 200 -1.56 -1.35 0.34
CA ASN A 200 -1.87 -2.51 -0.51
C ASN A 200 -1.79 -2.17 -2.00
N LEU A 201 -2.35 -1.04 -2.43
CA LEU A 201 -2.23 -0.56 -3.81
C LEU A 201 -0.78 -0.27 -4.18
N GLY A 202 -0.01 0.36 -3.29
CA GLY A 202 1.40 0.66 -3.51
C GLY A 202 2.25 -0.60 -3.72
N LEU A 203 2.04 -1.62 -2.89
CA LEU A 203 2.67 -2.95 -3.05
C LEU A 203 2.24 -3.61 -4.36
N TYR A 204 0.95 -3.50 -4.70
CA TYR A 204 0.44 -4.04 -5.95
C TYR A 204 1.08 -3.37 -7.18
N PHE A 205 1.19 -2.05 -7.19
CA PHE A 205 1.88 -1.32 -8.26
C PHE A 205 3.37 -1.64 -8.34
N PHE A 206 4.03 -1.90 -7.20
CA PHE A 206 5.41 -2.36 -7.17
C PHE A 206 5.56 -3.74 -7.85
N LEU A 207 4.64 -4.67 -7.59
CA LEU A 207 4.60 -5.97 -8.27
C LEU A 207 4.36 -5.82 -9.77
N LEU A 208 3.42 -4.96 -10.18
CA LEU A 208 3.16 -4.67 -11.60
C LEU A 208 4.38 -4.05 -12.28
N GLY A 209 5.09 -3.14 -11.61
CA GLY A 209 6.33 -2.55 -12.12
C GLY A 209 7.43 -3.59 -12.30
N SER A 210 7.60 -4.48 -11.32
CA SER A 210 8.57 -5.58 -11.35
C SER A 210 8.25 -6.62 -12.43
N TYR A 211 6.96 -6.92 -12.63
CA TYR A 211 6.51 -7.78 -13.73
C TYR A 211 6.72 -7.10 -15.09
N SER A 212 6.32 -5.83 -15.20
CA SER A 212 6.41 -5.08 -16.46
C SER A 212 7.84 -4.77 -16.89
N SER A 213 8.80 -4.71 -15.97
CA SER A 213 10.23 -4.54 -16.28
C SER A 213 10.89 -5.85 -16.73
N GLY A 214 10.18 -6.97 -16.65
CA GLY A 214 10.70 -8.29 -16.95
C GLY A 214 11.38 -8.99 -15.78
N TYR A 215 11.57 -8.32 -14.64
CA TYR A 215 12.32 -8.87 -13.49
C TYR A 215 11.69 -10.15 -12.92
N LEU A 216 10.35 -10.25 -12.90
CA LEU A 216 9.64 -11.44 -12.43
C LEU A 216 9.42 -12.51 -13.51
N THR A 217 9.77 -12.23 -14.76
CA THR A 217 9.47 -13.11 -15.91
C THR A 217 10.70 -13.54 -16.69
N SER A 218 11.86 -12.92 -16.47
CA SER A 218 13.10 -13.30 -17.11
C SER A 218 13.61 -14.62 -16.53
N ASP A 219 14.03 -15.54 -17.40
CA ASP A 219 14.72 -16.78 -16.99
C ASP A 219 16.13 -16.51 -16.42
N ASP A 220 16.60 -15.26 -16.52
CA ASP A 220 17.86 -14.80 -15.93
C ASP A 220 17.74 -14.74 -14.40
N SER A 221 18.30 -15.74 -13.71
CA SER A 221 18.51 -15.68 -12.28
C SER A 221 19.72 -14.80 -11.95
N SER A 222 19.55 -13.78 -11.11
CA SER A 222 20.70 -13.07 -10.53
C SER A 222 21.41 -13.96 -9.52
N SER A 223 22.74 -13.86 -9.45
CA SER A 223 23.48 -14.47 -8.36
C SER A 223 23.48 -13.54 -7.13
N PHE A 224 23.67 -14.10 -5.94
CA PHE A 224 23.84 -13.28 -4.71
C PHE A 224 24.96 -12.22 -4.85
N LYS A 225 26.00 -12.51 -5.64
CA LYS A 225 27.08 -11.54 -5.93
C LYS A 225 26.58 -10.37 -6.77
N ASP A 226 25.68 -10.62 -7.72
CA ASP A 226 25.06 -9.60 -8.55
C ASP A 226 24.13 -8.73 -7.72
N ASP A 227 23.30 -9.33 -6.87
CA ASP A 227 22.40 -8.60 -5.96
C ASP A 227 23.19 -7.69 -5.01
N MET A 228 24.29 -8.20 -4.44
CA MET A 228 25.19 -7.40 -3.61
C MET A 228 25.84 -6.24 -4.39
N LYS A 229 26.13 -6.43 -5.68
CA LYS A 229 26.65 -5.37 -6.55
C LYS A 229 25.59 -4.31 -6.82
N TYR A 230 24.33 -4.68 -7.06
CA TYR A 230 23.21 -3.74 -7.21
C TYR A 230 22.96 -2.96 -5.92
N LEU A 231 22.96 -3.63 -4.77
CA LEU A 231 22.84 -2.98 -3.46
C LEU A 231 23.97 -1.96 -3.24
N LYS A 232 25.23 -2.31 -3.54
CA LYS A 232 26.36 -1.38 -3.45
C LYS A 232 26.19 -0.15 -4.34
N LYS A 233 25.70 -0.34 -5.57
CA LYS A 233 25.39 0.79 -6.48
C LYS A 233 24.33 1.70 -5.91
N PHE A 234 23.25 1.13 -5.36
CA PHE A 234 22.19 1.89 -4.72
C PHE A 234 22.70 2.68 -3.50
N LEU A 235 23.48 2.06 -2.63
CA LEU A 235 24.08 2.74 -1.47
C LEU A 235 25.05 3.87 -1.87
N LEU A 236 25.84 3.66 -2.94
CA LEU A 236 26.71 4.70 -3.49
C LEU A 236 25.90 5.87 -4.06
N PHE A 237 24.81 5.58 -4.76
CA PHE A 237 23.87 6.59 -5.24
C PHE A 237 23.31 7.41 -4.08
N MET A 238 22.75 6.76 -3.06
CA MET A 238 22.19 7.44 -1.88
C MET A 238 23.20 8.37 -1.22
N LYS A 239 24.43 7.89 -1.01
CA LYS A 239 25.50 8.72 -0.42
C LYS A 239 25.76 9.97 -1.26
N THR A 240 25.83 9.81 -2.57
CA THR A 240 26.06 10.91 -3.52
C THR A 240 24.90 11.91 -3.49
N ASP A 241 23.67 11.41 -3.56
CA ASP A 241 22.45 12.22 -3.60
C ASP A 241 22.27 13.05 -2.32
N LEU A 242 22.46 12.43 -1.15
CA LEU A 242 22.47 13.12 0.14
C LEU A 242 23.53 14.21 0.23
N THR A 243 24.74 13.93 -0.26
CA THR A 243 25.84 14.91 -0.25
C THR A 243 25.52 16.12 -1.13
N HIS A 244 24.83 15.90 -2.26
CA HIS A 244 24.39 16.99 -3.13
C HIS A 244 23.28 17.83 -2.50
N LEU A 245 22.33 17.21 -1.79
CA LEU A 245 21.25 17.93 -1.11
C LEU A 245 21.77 18.78 0.06
N LEU A 246 22.75 18.31 0.82
CA LEU A 246 23.34 19.05 1.93
C LEU A 246 24.25 20.23 1.50
N LYS A 247 24.67 20.27 0.24
CA LYS A 247 25.52 21.33 -0.31
C LYS A 247 24.74 22.44 -1.02
N ARG A 248 23.42 22.29 -1.15
CA ARG A 248 22.51 23.32 -1.66
C ARG A 248 21.92 24.12 -0.51
#